data_AF-A0A2M7RIH1-F1
#
_entry.id   AF-A0A2M7RIH1-F1
#
_cell.length_a   1.000
_cell.length_b   1.000
_cell.length_c   1.000
_cell.angle_alpha   90.00
_cell.angle_beta   90.00
_cell.angle_gamma   90.00
#
_symmetry.space_group_name_H-M   'P 1'
#
loop_
_entity.id
_entity.type
_entity.pdbx_description
1 polymer ?
#
loop_
_entity_poly.entity_id
_entity_poly.type
_entity_poly.pdbx_seq_one_letter_code
_entity_poly.pdbx_strand_id
1 'polypeptide(L)'
;MTKALDGHYCDSISELLIDNWLYKNKILHERDAHYPGTHHKADWGILIGNQKIFVEYFGLINDSPRYDRSIKEKRKLCEKHKISLISIYPQDLYPKNFFEGNLKEKFEKAI
;
A
#
# COMPACT_ATOMS: atom_id res chain seq x y z
N MET A 1 14.71 -10.78 2.31
CA MET A 1 13.46 -10.62 3.08
C MET A 1 13.79 -10.05 4.44
N THR A 2 13.15 -8.96 4.81
CA THR A 2 13.25 -8.35 6.14
C THR A 2 11.94 -8.58 6.90
N LYS A 3 11.99 -8.70 8.22
CA LYS A 3 10.83 -9.03 9.04
C LYS A 3 10.31 -7.78 9.76
N ALA A 4 9.03 -7.48 9.59
CA ALA A 4 8.33 -6.40 10.26
C ALA A 4 8.04 -6.71 11.73
N LEU A 5 7.62 -5.69 12.47
CA LEU A 5 7.37 -5.75 13.92
C LEU A 5 6.22 -6.69 14.29
N ASP A 6 5.21 -6.83 13.42
CA ASP A 6 4.10 -7.78 13.58
C ASP A 6 4.42 -9.18 13.04
N GLY A 7 5.59 -9.33 12.42
CA GLY A 7 6.10 -10.58 11.90
C GLY A 7 5.90 -10.80 10.40
N HIS A 8 5.28 -9.86 9.67
CA HIS A 8 5.22 -9.92 8.20
C HIS A 8 6.61 -9.91 7.56
N TYR A 9 6.74 -10.59 6.42
CA TYR A 9 7.94 -10.54 5.59
C TYR A 9 7.78 -9.49 4.50
N CYS A 10 8.76 -8.60 4.37
CA CYS A 10 8.78 -7.55 3.35
C CYS A 10 9.91 -7.79 2.34
N ASP A 11 9.65 -7.39 1.10
CA ASP A 11 10.58 -7.51 -0.02
C ASP A 11 11.53 -6.31 -0.10
N SER A 12 11.18 -5.20 0.55
CA SER A 12 11.99 -3.98 0.61
C SER A 12 12.02 -3.33 2.01
N ILE A 13 13.03 -2.47 2.24
CA ILE A 13 13.07 -1.61 3.44
C ILE A 13 11.92 -0.60 3.43
N SER A 14 11.49 -0.14 2.25
CA SER A 14 10.36 0.78 2.12
C SER A 14 9.05 0.12 2.56
N GLU A 15 8.80 -1.12 2.14
CA GLU A 15 7.67 -1.90 2.64
C GLU A 15 7.77 -2.14 4.14
N LEU A 16 8.95 -2.51 4.66
CA LEU A 16 9.15 -2.66 6.11
C LEU A 16 8.76 -1.39 6.89
N LEU A 17 9.09 -0.21 6.37
CA LEU A 17 8.74 1.05 7.02
C LEU A 17 7.23 1.30 7.02
N ILE A 18 6.55 1.03 5.89
CA ILE A 18 5.09 1.17 5.78
C ILE A 18 4.39 0.17 6.69
N ASP A 19 4.78 -1.10 6.63
CA ASP A 19 4.22 -2.19 7.41
C ASP A 19 4.34 -1.92 8.93
N ASN A 20 5.55 -1.53 9.37
CA ASN A 20 5.78 -1.10 10.75
C ASN A 20 4.93 0.11 11.15
N TRP A 21 4.69 1.04 10.22
CA TRP A 21 3.84 2.20 10.49
C TRP A 21 2.37 1.79 10.65
N LEU A 22 1.86 0.89 9.81
CA LEU A 22 0.51 0.33 9.94
C LEU A 22 0.35 -0.35 11.32
N TYR A 23 1.32 -1.19 11.69
CA TYR A 23 1.31 -1.89 12.97
C TYR A 23 1.34 -0.93 14.16
N LYS A 24 2.25 0.05 14.18
CA LYS A 24 2.36 1.05 15.26
C LYS A 24 1.09 1.90 15.42
N ASN A 25 0.40 2.18 14.32
CA ASN A 25 -0.86 2.92 14.30
C ASN A 25 -2.08 2.02 14.53
N LYS A 26 -1.89 0.74 14.89
CA LYS A 26 -2.95 -0.24 15.17
C LYS A 26 -3.90 -0.45 13.99
N ILE A 27 -3.40 -0.29 12.76
CA ILE A 27 -4.13 -0.57 11.54
C ILE A 27 -3.93 -2.05 11.23
N LEU A 28 -4.97 -2.86 11.47
CA LEU A 28 -4.95 -4.28 11.11
C LEU A 28 -4.89 -4.41 9.60
N HIS A 29 -3.91 -5.16 9.12
CA HIS A 29 -3.66 -5.33 7.70
C HIS A 29 -3.18 -6.75 7.41
N GLU A 30 -3.42 -7.21 6.19
CA GLU A 30 -2.88 -8.46 5.65
C GLU A 30 -1.90 -8.15 4.51
N ARG A 31 -0.91 -9.00 4.31
CA ARG A 31 -0.01 -8.93 3.15
C ARG A 31 -0.65 -9.57 1.92
N ASP A 32 -0.17 -9.18 0.74
CA ASP A 32 -0.40 -9.93 -0.50
C ASP A 32 -1.88 -10.05 -0.87
N ALA A 33 -2.67 -9.00 -0.59
CA ALA A 33 -4.11 -9.03 -0.72
C ALA A 33 -4.55 -9.12 -2.20
N HIS A 34 -5.34 -10.13 -2.53
CA HIS A 34 -5.69 -10.43 -3.92
C HIS A 34 -6.72 -9.45 -4.51
N TYR A 35 -6.41 -8.92 -5.70
CA TYR A 35 -7.36 -8.18 -6.52
C TYR A 35 -8.44 -9.12 -7.07
N PRO A 36 -9.74 -8.78 -6.96
CA PRO A 36 -10.82 -9.66 -7.43
C PRO A 36 -10.69 -10.02 -8.92
N GLY A 37 -10.76 -11.31 -9.23
CA GLY A 37 -10.77 -11.80 -10.61
C GLY A 37 -9.45 -11.66 -11.37
N THR A 38 -8.32 -11.47 -10.68
CA THR A 38 -7.00 -11.37 -11.29
C THR A 38 -5.93 -12.11 -10.48
N HIS A 39 -4.72 -12.22 -11.04
CA HIS A 39 -3.54 -12.70 -10.31
C HIS A 39 -2.74 -11.58 -9.62
N HIS A 40 -3.20 -10.34 -9.71
CA HIS A 40 -2.54 -9.21 -9.06
C HIS A 40 -2.76 -9.26 -7.55
N LYS A 41 -1.75 -8.79 -6.82
CA LYS A 41 -1.80 -8.59 -5.37
C LYS A 41 -1.48 -7.14 -5.04
N ALA A 42 -2.19 -6.62 -4.05
CA ALA A 42 -1.78 -5.42 -3.34
C ALA A 42 -0.78 -5.78 -2.26
N ASP A 43 0.12 -4.85 -1.96
CA ASP A 43 1.11 -5.06 -0.90
C ASP A 43 0.42 -5.28 0.44
N TRP A 44 -0.63 -4.51 0.71
CA TRP A 44 -1.49 -4.71 1.89
C TRP A 44 -3.00 -4.59 1.59
N GLY A 45 -3.78 -5.37 2.34
CA GLY A 45 -5.23 -5.28 2.42
C GLY A 45 -5.68 -4.85 3.82
N ILE A 46 -6.65 -3.94 3.88
CA ILE A 46 -7.24 -3.43 5.12
C ILE A 46 -8.77 -3.54 5.01
N LEU A 47 -9.42 -3.90 6.11
CA LEU A 47 -10.86 -3.95 6.23
C LEU A 47 -11.32 -3.03 7.38
N ILE A 48 -12.10 -2.00 7.06
CA ILE A 48 -12.70 -1.09 8.04
C ILE A 48 -14.21 -1.19 7.92
N GLY A 49 -14.85 -1.82 8.91
CA GLY A 49 -16.25 -2.23 8.78
C GLY A 49 -16.43 -3.14 7.56
N ASN A 50 -17.23 -2.69 6.59
CA ASN A 50 -17.47 -3.40 5.32
C ASN A 50 -16.66 -2.80 4.14
N GLN A 51 -15.84 -1.78 4.39
CA GLN A 51 -15.06 -1.13 3.34
C GLN A 51 -13.70 -1.82 3.19
N LYS A 52 -13.45 -2.34 1.99
CA LYS A 52 -12.15 -2.90 1.60
C LYS A 52 -11.25 -1.79 1.09
N ILE A 53 -10.03 -1.74 1.61
CA ILE A 53 -9.00 -0.77 1.23
C ILE A 53 -7.75 -1.54 0.84
N PHE A 54 -7.18 -1.20 -0.31
CA PHE A 54 -5.85 -1.66 -0.71
C PHE A 54 -4.82 -0.56 -0.51
N VAL A 55 -3.64 -0.97 -0.08
CA VAL A 55 -2.47 -0.10 0.05
C VAL A 55 -1.38 -0.65 -0.87
N GLU A 56 -0.80 0.23 -1.66
CA GLU A 56 0.27 -0.09 -2.61
C GLU A 56 1.43 0.87 -2.42
N TYR A 57 2.65 0.32 -2.39
CA TYR A 57 3.88 1.05 -2.53
C TYR A 57 4.38 0.98 -3.98
N PHE A 58 4.14 2.04 -4.74
CA PHE A 58 4.61 2.16 -6.12
C PHE A 58 6.06 2.67 -6.17
N GLY A 59 6.98 1.88 -5.64
CA GLY A 59 8.40 2.23 -5.53
C GLY A 59 9.14 2.42 -6.86
N LEU A 60 8.63 1.83 -7.95
CA LEU A 60 9.23 1.85 -9.29
C LEU A 60 8.46 2.73 -10.29
N ILE A 61 7.65 3.67 -9.78
CA ILE A 61 6.92 4.61 -10.63
C ILE A 61 7.90 5.42 -11.49
N ASN A 62 7.57 5.64 -12.76
CA ASN A 62 8.40 6.31 -13.77
C ASN A 62 9.70 5.61 -14.18
N ASP A 63 10.04 4.44 -13.62
CA ASP A 63 11.22 3.67 -14.06
C ASP A 63 11.02 3.05 -15.45
N SER A 64 9.76 2.75 -15.82
CA SER A 64 9.42 2.16 -17.11
C SER A 64 7.93 2.33 -17.44
N PRO A 65 7.55 2.46 -18.73
CA PRO A 65 6.15 2.43 -19.15
C PRO A 65 5.37 1.20 -18.69
N ARG A 66 6.06 0.09 -18.36
CA ARG A 66 5.42 -1.11 -17.81
C ARG A 66 4.82 -0.86 -16.43
N TYR A 67 5.52 -0.13 -15.55
CA TYR A 67 5.04 0.16 -14.20
C TYR A 67 3.84 1.10 -14.25
N ASP A 68 3.87 2.12 -15.10
CA ASP A 68 2.75 3.05 -15.26
C ASP A 68 1.47 2.34 -15.75
N ARG A 69 1.61 1.35 -16.64
CA ARG A 69 0.48 0.51 -17.08
C ARG A 69 -0.08 -0.33 -15.93
N SER A 70 0.78 -0.95 -15.13
CA SER A 70 0.37 -1.74 -13.95
C SER A 70 -0.40 -0.88 -12.94
N ILE A 71 0.09 0.32 -12.63
CA ILE A 71 -0.59 1.27 -11.72
C ILE A 71 -1.98 1.64 -12.26
N LYS A 72 -2.09 1.95 -13.55
CA LYS A 72 -3.38 2.27 -14.19
C LYS A 72 -4.34 1.10 -14.15
N GLU A 73 -3.87 -0.13 -14.37
CA GLU A 73 -4.68 -1.35 -14.30
C GLU A 73 -5.20 -1.58 -12.88
N LYS A 74 -4.33 -1.53 -11.87
CA LYS A 74 -4.69 -1.68 -10.45
C LYS A 74 -5.74 -0.64 -10.01
N ARG A 75 -5.58 0.63 -10.42
CA ARG A 75 -6.57 1.69 -10.17
C ARG A 75 -7.94 1.37 -10.76
N LYS A 76 -7.99 0.91 -12.02
CA LYS A 76 -9.24 0.51 -12.68
C LYS A 76 -9.90 -0.68 -11.99
N LEU A 77 -9.13 -1.65 -11.51
CA LEU A 77 -9.65 -2.78 -10.74
C LEU A 77 -10.27 -2.30 -9.42
N CYS A 78 -9.59 -1.43 -8.68
CA CYS A 78 -10.13 -0.86 -7.45
C CYS A 78 -11.44 -0.11 -7.70
N GLU A 79 -11.49 0.75 -8.72
CA GLU A 79 -12.70 1.48 -9.10
C GLU A 79 -13.87 0.54 -9.47
N LYS A 80 -13.61 -0.44 -10.34
CA LYS A 80 -14.60 -1.44 -10.77
C LYS A 80 -15.20 -2.21 -9.58
N HIS A 81 -14.38 -2.52 -8.58
CA HIS A 81 -14.76 -3.32 -7.42
C HIS A 81 -15.12 -2.50 -6.18
N LYS A 82 -15.19 -1.16 -6.29
CA LYS A 82 -15.48 -0.24 -5.17
C LYS A 82 -14.53 -0.43 -3.98
N ILE A 83 -13.25 -0.68 -4.28
CA ILE A 83 -12.16 -0.80 -3.30
C ILE A 83 -11.44 0.54 -3.25
N SER A 84 -11.25 1.12 -2.06
CA SER A 84 -10.42 2.32 -1.90
C SER A 84 -8.95 1.95 -2.11
N LEU A 85 -8.20 2.79 -2.82
CA LEU A 85 -6.77 2.55 -3.07
C LEU A 85 -5.92 3.66 -2.46
N ILE A 86 -5.12 3.32 -1.46
CA ILE A 86 -4.07 4.19 -0.92
C ILE A 86 -2.79 3.94 -1.70
N SER A 87 -2.36 4.93 -2.48
CA SER A 87 -1.13 4.88 -3.26
C SER A 87 0.00 5.59 -2.50
N ILE A 88 1.03 4.85 -2.11
CA ILE A 88 2.24 5.35 -1.47
C ILE A 88 3.37 5.33 -2.51
N TYR A 89 4.18 6.38 -2.53
CA TYR A 89 5.27 6.60 -3.46
C TYR A 89 6.58 6.89 -2.72
N PRO A 90 7.75 6.81 -3.39
CA PRO A 90 9.03 7.13 -2.76
C PRO A 90 9.06 8.50 -2.07
N GLN A 91 8.47 9.54 -2.66
CA GLN A 91 8.40 10.87 -2.07
C GLN A 91 7.55 10.95 -0.78
N ASP A 92 6.66 9.98 -0.55
CA ASP A 92 5.90 9.91 0.69
C ASP A 92 6.76 9.34 1.83
N LEU A 93 7.79 8.54 1.50
CA LEU A 93 8.70 7.92 2.47
C LEU A 93 10.00 8.68 2.69
N TYR A 94 10.45 9.44 1.68
CA TYR A 94 11.77 10.06 1.67
C TYR A 94 11.71 11.56 1.32
N PRO A 95 12.50 12.41 2.02
CA PRO A 95 13.36 12.06 3.16
C PRO A 95 12.56 11.67 4.40
N LYS A 96 13.13 10.77 5.23
CA LYS A 96 12.41 10.08 6.33
C LYS A 96 11.73 11.00 7.33
N ASN A 97 12.15 12.26 7.45
CA ASN A 97 11.65 13.18 8.47
C ASN A 97 10.16 13.50 8.32
N PHE A 98 9.58 13.26 7.14
CA PHE A 98 8.18 13.60 6.84
C PHE A 98 7.26 12.39 6.67
N PHE A 99 7.80 11.17 6.70
CA PHE A 99 7.03 10.00 6.27
C PHE A 99 5.81 9.73 7.15
N GLU A 100 5.91 9.92 8.46
CA GLU A 100 4.78 9.70 9.37
C GLU A 100 3.61 10.64 9.07
N GLY A 101 3.89 11.91 8.79
CA GLY A 101 2.88 12.90 8.42
C GLY A 101 2.25 12.60 7.06
N ASN A 102 3.07 12.26 6.06
CA ASN A 102 2.60 11.94 4.71
C ASN A 102 1.68 10.70 4.71
N LEU A 103 2.08 9.64 5.43
CA LEU A 103 1.26 8.44 5.55
C LEU A 103 -0.04 8.73 6.30
N LYS A 104 0.02 9.47 7.42
CA LYS A 104 -1.17 9.87 8.15
C LYS A 104 -2.17 10.60 7.26
N GLU A 105 -1.73 11.62 6.52
CA GLU A 105 -2.58 12.40 5.63
C GLU A 105 -3.25 11.54 4.55
N LYS A 106 -2.53 10.58 3.97
CA LYS A 106 -3.10 9.67 2.96
C LYS A 106 -4.19 8.77 3.54
N PHE A 107 -3.97 8.24 4.73
CA PHE A 107 -4.93 7.33 5.36
C PHE A 107 -6.18 8.11 5.83
N GLU A 108 -6.01 9.32 6.38
CA GLU A 108 -7.14 10.20 6.74
C GLU A 108 -8.02 10.61 5.55
N LYS A 109 -7.46 10.66 4.34
CA LYS A 109 -8.24 10.96 3.12
C LYS A 109 -8.99 9.75 2.55
N ALA A 110 -8.62 8.55 2.95
CA ALA A 110 -9.10 7.29 2.37
C ALA A 110 -10.04 6.50 3.28
N ILE A 111 -10.07 6.84 4.57
CA ILE A 111 -10.87 6.24 5.64
C ILE A 111 -11.87 7.29 6.14
#